data_AF-A0AAW4GN98-F1
#
_entry.id   AF-A0AAW4GN98-F1
#
_cell.length_a   1.000
_cell.length_b   1.000
_cell.length_c   1.000
_cell.angle_alpha   90.00
_cell.angle_beta   90.00
_cell.angle_gamma   90.00
#
_symmetry.space_group_name_H-M   'P 1'
#
loop_
_entity.id
_entity.type
_entity.pdbx_description
1 polymer ?
#
loop_
_entity_poly.entity_id
_entity_poly.type
_entity_poly.pdbx_seq_one_letter_code
_entity_poly.pdbx_strand_id
1 'polypeptide(L)'
;MSVAGQFLAGVLLVSGAATAWAAPALPAPQEFYFDSDAAAAPITVVQGEGEDLVAQLLKHRERGRKGLEATAQLASVAIAQGRAELGDKLYREALAEAPVQSALGRSVRWNYGWDLLRQGQA
;
A
#
# COMPACT_ATOMS: atom_id res chain seq x y z
N MET A 1 -42.94 -5.82 60.09
CA MET A 1 -42.18 -5.98 58.84
C MET A 1 -40.73 -5.64 59.15
N SER A 2 -39.85 -6.65 59.25
CA SER A 2 -38.49 -6.46 59.77
C SER A 2 -37.60 -5.77 58.75
N VAL A 3 -37.02 -4.62 59.13
CA VAL A 3 -36.08 -3.82 58.34
C VAL A 3 -34.91 -4.67 57.82
N ALA A 4 -34.49 -5.68 58.59
CA ALA A 4 -33.44 -6.63 58.19
C ALA A 4 -33.80 -7.44 56.92
N GLY A 5 -35.08 -7.77 56.70
CA GLY A 5 -35.53 -8.49 55.51
C GLY A 5 -35.49 -7.62 54.25
N GLN A 6 -35.72 -6.31 54.39
CA GLN A 6 -35.64 -5.35 53.29
C GLN A 6 -34.19 -5.08 52.89
N PHE A 7 -33.25 -5.04 53.85
CA PHE A 7 -31.82 -4.91 53.56
C PHE A 7 -31.25 -6.16 52.87
N LEU A 8 -31.64 -7.37 53.31
CA LEU A 8 -31.22 -8.62 52.67
C LEU A 8 -31.74 -8.74 51.22
N ALA A 9 -32.99 -8.34 50.98
CA ALA A 9 -33.57 -8.31 49.63
C ALA A 9 -32.86 -7.28 48.73
N GLY A 10 -32.49 -6.12 49.26
CA GLY A 10 -31.77 -5.08 48.53
C GLY A 10 -30.36 -5.51 48.11
N VAL A 11 -29.62 -6.19 49.00
CA VAL A 11 -28.28 -6.69 48.68
C VAL A 11 -28.34 -7.79 47.61
N LEU A 12 -29.32 -8.71 47.68
CA LEU A 12 -29.52 -9.74 46.66
C LEU A 12 -29.88 -9.17 45.28
N LEU A 13 -30.69 -8.10 45.22
CA LEU A 13 -31.05 -7.43 43.97
C LEU A 13 -29.88 -6.68 43.32
N VAL A 14 -29.00 -6.07 44.11
CA VAL A 14 -27.82 -5.34 43.61
C VAL A 14 -26.73 -6.31 43.13
N SER A 15 -26.58 -7.48 43.76
CA SER A 15 -25.62 -8.51 43.32
C SER A 15 -26.05 -9.23 42.03
N GLY A 16 -27.34 -9.24 41.68
CA GLY A 16 -27.85 -9.90 40.47
C GLY A 16 -27.70 -9.10 39.18
N ALA A 17 -27.55 -7.77 39.26
CA ALA A 17 -27.50 -6.89 38.08
C ALA A 17 -26.08 -6.66 37.53
N ALA A 18 -25.04 -7.12 38.23
CA ALA A 18 -23.65 -6.87 37.86
C ALA A 18 -23.08 -7.86 36.83
N THR A 19 -23.83 -8.88 36.42
CA THR A 19 -23.35 -9.88 35.47
C THR A 19 -23.93 -9.66 34.07
N ALA A 20 -23.03 -9.52 33.10
CA ALA A 20 -23.25 -9.66 31.65
C ALA A 20 -23.50 -8.39 30.85
N TRP A 21 -22.55 -7.46 30.89
CA TRP A 21 -21.97 -7.00 29.62
C TRP A 21 -20.82 -7.94 29.26
N ALA A 22 -21.18 -9.18 28.91
CA ALA A 22 -20.23 -10.08 28.28
C ALA A 22 -19.99 -9.53 26.88
N ALA A 23 -18.77 -9.07 26.59
CA ALA A 23 -18.38 -8.83 25.21
C ALA A 23 -18.66 -10.11 24.42
N PRO A 24 -19.35 -10.04 23.27
CA PRO A 24 -19.61 -11.24 22.47
C PRO A 24 -18.27 -11.91 22.21
N ALA A 25 -18.21 -13.24 22.36
CA ALA A 25 -17.00 -13.99 22.09
C ALA A 25 -16.55 -13.66 20.67
N LEU A 26 -15.42 -12.96 20.56
CA LEU A 26 -14.86 -12.65 19.25
C LEU A 26 -14.46 -13.97 18.60
N PRO A 27 -14.78 -14.19 17.32
CA PRO A 27 -14.29 -15.37 16.61
C PRO A 27 -12.77 -15.39 16.70
N ALA A 28 -12.20 -16.60 16.73
CA ALA A 28 -10.75 -16.75 16.64
C ALA A 28 -10.22 -15.92 15.45
N PRO A 29 -9.09 -15.20 15.59
CA PRO A 29 -8.53 -14.42 14.49
C PRO A 29 -8.40 -15.30 13.25
N GLN A 30 -9.15 -14.96 12.21
CA GLN A 30 -8.95 -15.54 10.89
C GLN A 30 -7.58 -15.05 10.41
N GLU A 31 -6.66 -15.97 10.19
CA GLU A 31 -5.36 -15.62 9.62
C GLU A 31 -5.56 -15.25 8.15
N PHE A 32 -5.44 -13.96 7.85
CA PHE A 32 -5.40 -13.47 6.47
C PHE A 32 -3.97 -13.60 5.96
N TYR A 33 -3.75 -14.61 5.13
CA TYR A 33 -2.51 -14.74 4.37
C TYR A 33 -2.59 -13.79 3.18
N PHE A 34 -1.71 -12.79 3.17
CA PHE A 34 -1.51 -11.96 1.99
C PHE A 34 -0.56 -12.69 1.06
N ASP A 35 -1.06 -13.09 -0.10
CA ASP A 35 -0.19 -13.57 -1.17
C ASP A 35 0.77 -12.46 -1.58
N SER A 36 2.00 -12.85 -1.94
CA SER A 36 2.96 -11.92 -2.52
C SER A 36 2.41 -11.39 -3.84
N ASP A 37 1.99 -10.12 -3.87
CA ASP A 37 1.58 -9.46 -5.11
C ASP A 37 2.82 -9.17 -5.95
N ALA A 38 2.99 -9.88 -7.07
CA ALA A 38 4.06 -9.63 -8.02
C ALA A 38 4.03 -8.18 -8.55
N ALA A 39 2.87 -7.52 -8.55
CA ALA A 39 2.77 -6.14 -8.95
C ALA A 39 3.43 -5.17 -7.95
N ALA A 40 3.59 -5.58 -6.69
CA ALA A 40 4.23 -4.79 -5.65
C ALA A 40 5.77 -4.84 -5.69
N ALA A 41 6.36 -5.50 -6.69
CA ALA A 41 7.80 -5.51 -6.90
C ALA A 41 8.31 -4.20 -7.56
N PRO A 42 9.56 -3.79 -7.27
CA PRO A 42 10.20 -2.70 -8.00
C PRO A 42 10.31 -3.01 -9.50
N ILE A 43 9.96 -2.03 -10.34
CA ILE A 43 10.19 -2.14 -11.78
C ILE A 43 11.68 -1.90 -12.05
N THR A 44 12.37 -2.92 -12.57
CA THR A 44 13.79 -2.83 -12.95
C THR A 44 14.01 -3.48 -14.31
N VAL A 45 14.12 -2.66 -15.35
CA VAL A 45 14.47 -3.08 -16.71
C VAL A 45 15.98 -3.23 -16.86
N VAL A 46 16.73 -2.28 -16.33
CA VAL A 46 18.20 -2.24 -16.37
C VAL A 46 18.73 -2.10 -14.96
N GLN A 47 19.70 -2.93 -14.59
CA GLN A 47 20.41 -2.81 -13.32
C GLN A 47 21.59 -1.84 -13.49
N GLY A 48 21.86 -1.01 -12.47
CA GLY A 48 22.98 -0.08 -12.49
C GLY A 48 22.61 1.30 -11.94
N GLU A 49 23.48 2.27 -12.16
CA GLU A 49 23.35 3.65 -11.69
C GLU A 49 23.96 4.64 -12.70
N GLY A 50 23.68 5.93 -12.50
CA GLY A 50 24.31 7.02 -13.27
C GLY A 50 23.85 7.13 -14.72
N GLU A 51 24.70 7.75 -15.55
CA GLU A 51 24.37 8.10 -16.93
C GLU A 51 24.21 6.88 -17.85
N ASP A 52 24.97 5.81 -17.61
CA ASP A 52 24.86 4.59 -18.42
C ASP A 52 23.49 3.92 -18.24
N LEU A 53 22.98 3.86 -16.99
CA LEU A 53 21.62 3.40 -16.71
C LEU A 53 20.60 4.23 -17.51
N VAL A 54 20.70 5.55 -17.47
CA VAL A 54 19.78 6.46 -18.18
C VAL A 54 19.82 6.22 -19.68
N ALA A 55 21.02 6.10 -20.26
CA ALA A 55 21.19 5.85 -21.69
C ALA A 55 20.57 4.50 -22.12
N GLN A 56 20.77 3.44 -21.33
CA GLN A 56 20.17 2.14 -21.61
C GLN A 56 18.64 2.18 -21.48
N LEU A 57 18.10 2.87 -20.46
CA LEU A 57 16.66 3.04 -20.29
C LEU A 57 16.03 3.81 -21.44
N LEU A 58 16.67 4.89 -21.93
CA LEU A 58 16.19 5.62 -23.10
C LEU A 58 16.16 4.73 -24.34
N LYS A 59 17.17 3.89 -24.54
CA LYS A 59 17.18 2.91 -25.64
C LYS A 59 16.05 1.89 -25.52
N HIS A 60 15.76 1.40 -24.31
CA HIS A 60 14.63 0.49 -24.07
C HIS A 60 13.28 1.16 -24.29
N ARG A 61 13.15 2.42 -23.91
CA ARG A 61 11.95 3.24 -24.14
C ARG A 61 11.67 3.44 -25.63
N GLU A 62 12.69 3.76 -26.42
CA GLU A 62 12.52 4.05 -27.86
C GLU A 62 12.29 2.80 -28.72
N ARG A 63 12.89 1.66 -28.36
CA ARG A 63 13.01 0.50 -29.27
C ARG A 63 12.47 -0.81 -28.70
N GLY A 64 12.12 -0.85 -27.42
CA GLY A 64 11.98 -2.09 -26.68
C GLY A 64 10.54 -2.57 -26.46
N ARG A 65 10.40 -3.89 -26.28
CA ARG A 65 9.18 -4.53 -25.74
C ARG A 65 8.85 -4.13 -24.30
N LYS A 66 9.79 -3.45 -23.61
CA LYS A 66 9.71 -3.00 -22.22
C LYS A 66 9.66 -1.48 -22.11
N GLY A 67 9.10 -0.80 -23.12
CA GLY A 67 9.14 0.66 -23.21
C GLY A 67 8.47 1.32 -22.00
N LEU A 68 7.33 0.79 -21.60
CA LEU A 68 6.55 1.27 -20.46
C LEU A 68 7.28 1.05 -19.13
N GLU A 69 7.82 -0.14 -18.88
CA GLU A 69 8.63 -0.44 -17.71
C GLU A 69 9.89 0.43 -17.64
N ALA A 70 10.52 0.69 -18.80
CA ALA A 70 11.71 1.54 -18.88
C ALA A 70 11.37 3.00 -18.57
N THR A 71 10.22 3.50 -19.05
CA THR A 71 9.70 4.82 -18.71
C THR A 71 9.43 4.93 -17.20
N ALA A 72 8.82 3.92 -16.58
CA ALA A 72 8.58 3.90 -15.14
C ALA A 72 9.88 3.89 -14.33
N GLN A 73 10.86 3.06 -14.70
CA GLN A 73 12.16 3.06 -14.02
C GLN A 73 12.90 4.40 -14.21
N LEU A 74 12.85 4.98 -15.41
CA LEU A 74 13.46 6.29 -15.69
C LEU A 74 12.80 7.39 -14.84
N ALA A 75 11.50 7.30 -14.58
CA ALA A 75 10.78 8.19 -13.69
C ALA A 75 11.31 8.12 -12.25
N SER A 76 11.46 6.91 -11.69
CA SER A 76 12.08 6.72 -10.36
C SER A 76 13.50 7.28 -10.29
N VAL A 77 14.31 7.04 -11.34
CA VAL A 77 15.69 7.58 -11.40
C VAL A 77 15.68 9.11 -11.41
N ALA A 78 14.79 9.74 -12.18
CA ALA A 78 14.65 11.19 -12.20
C ALA A 78 14.26 11.74 -10.83
N ILE A 79 13.31 11.09 -10.14
CA ILE A 79 12.88 11.43 -8.78
C ILE A 79 14.05 11.32 -7.79
N ALA A 80 14.77 10.20 -7.80
CA ALA A 80 15.92 9.98 -6.91
C ALA A 80 17.02 11.03 -7.09
N GLN A 81 17.14 11.60 -8.29
CA GLN A 81 18.08 12.69 -8.62
C GLN A 81 17.52 14.10 -8.36
N GLY A 82 16.37 14.23 -7.67
CA GLY A 82 15.77 15.51 -7.32
C GLY A 82 14.99 16.18 -8.47
N ARG A 83 14.81 15.50 -9.60
CA ARG A 83 14.05 16.01 -10.76
C ARG A 83 12.59 15.56 -10.69
N ALA A 84 11.91 15.92 -9.62
CA ALA A 84 10.56 15.44 -9.29
C ALA A 84 9.53 15.70 -10.42
N GLU A 85 9.53 16.90 -11.00
CA GLU A 85 8.60 17.25 -12.10
C GLU A 85 8.81 16.39 -13.35
N LEU A 86 10.06 16.05 -13.66
CA LEU A 86 10.38 15.18 -14.79
C LEU A 86 9.89 13.75 -14.51
N GLY A 87 10.16 13.25 -13.30
CA GLY A 87 9.68 11.93 -12.89
C GLY A 87 8.16 11.82 -12.90
N ASP A 88 7.46 12.84 -12.40
CA ASP A 88 6.00 12.93 -12.44
C ASP A 88 5.46 12.87 -13.88
N LYS A 89 6.06 13.64 -14.81
CA LYS A 89 5.69 13.59 -16.24
C LYS A 89 5.87 12.19 -16.81
N LEU A 90 7.00 11.54 -16.54
CA LEU A 90 7.30 10.19 -17.03
C LEU A 90 6.34 9.14 -16.44
N TYR A 91 6.01 9.25 -15.16
CA TYR A 91 5.02 8.35 -14.55
C TYR A 91 3.63 8.53 -15.14
N ARG A 92 3.19 9.77 -15.39
CA ARG A 92 1.89 10.02 -16.05
C ARG A 92 1.85 9.45 -17.46
N GLU A 93 2.95 9.53 -18.20
CA GLU A 93 3.07 8.88 -19.50
C GLU A 93 2.92 7.35 -19.39
N ALA A 94 3.67 6.72 -18.47
CA ALA A 94 3.56 5.27 -18.24
C ALA A 94 2.16 4.85 -17.79
N LEU A 95 1.48 5.65 -16.96
CA LEU A 95 0.11 5.40 -16.51
C LEU A 95 -0.93 5.56 -17.63
N ALA A 96 -0.72 6.50 -18.55
CA ALA A 96 -1.60 6.69 -19.70
C ALA A 96 -1.52 5.50 -20.69
N GLU A 97 -0.33 4.90 -20.82
CA GLU A 97 -0.11 3.73 -21.68
C GLU A 97 -0.54 2.41 -21.01
N ALA A 98 -0.40 2.30 -19.68
CA ALA A 98 -0.68 1.06 -18.95
C ALA A 98 -2.19 0.79 -18.81
N PRO A 99 -2.70 -0.39 -19.21
CA PRO A 99 -4.09 -0.74 -18.94
C PRO A 99 -4.35 -0.81 -17.43
N VAL A 100 -5.40 -0.12 -16.96
CA VAL A 100 -5.71 0.04 -15.52
C VAL A 100 -5.79 -1.29 -14.78
N GLN A 101 -6.37 -2.32 -15.40
CA GLN A 101 -6.58 -3.64 -14.78
C GLN A 101 -5.40 -4.61 -14.97
N SER A 102 -4.35 -4.21 -15.70
CA SER A 102 -3.19 -5.07 -15.93
C SER A 102 -2.29 -5.13 -14.69
N ALA A 103 -1.55 -6.25 -14.56
CA ALA A 103 -0.52 -6.38 -13.54
C ALA A 103 0.53 -5.25 -13.65
N LEU A 104 0.94 -4.94 -14.88
CA LEU A 104 1.89 -3.87 -15.15
C LEU A 104 1.35 -2.49 -14.74
N GLY A 105 0.09 -2.18 -15.03
CA GLY A 105 -0.55 -0.93 -14.59
C GLY A 105 -0.66 -0.81 -13.06
N ARG A 106 -0.84 -1.92 -12.35
CA ARG A 106 -0.72 -1.95 -10.89
C ARG A 106 0.72 -1.68 -10.44
N SER A 107 1.70 -2.30 -11.08
CA SER A 107 3.12 -2.07 -10.76
C SER A 107 3.54 -0.63 -10.95
N VAL A 108 3.15 0.04 -12.03
CA VAL A 108 3.47 1.45 -12.26
C VAL A 108 2.89 2.32 -11.14
N ARG A 109 1.61 2.12 -10.77
CA ARG A 109 0.97 2.86 -9.68
C ARG A 109 1.64 2.61 -8.34
N TRP A 110 2.04 1.37 -8.07
CA TRP A 110 2.75 1.01 -6.84
C TRP A 110 4.11 1.71 -6.74
N ASN A 111 4.92 1.63 -7.80
CA ASN A 111 6.24 2.27 -7.84
C ASN A 111 6.13 3.80 -7.73
N TYR A 112 5.17 4.41 -8.43
CA TYR A 112 4.91 5.85 -8.33
C TYR A 112 4.48 6.26 -6.93
N GLY A 113 3.57 5.51 -6.30
CA GLY A 113 3.14 5.76 -4.92
C GLY A 113 4.31 5.73 -3.94
N TRP A 114 5.24 4.78 -4.09
CA TRP A 114 6.45 4.73 -3.27
C TRP A 114 7.40 5.91 -3.50
N ASP A 115 7.55 6.36 -4.74
CA ASP A 115 8.33 7.55 -5.05
C ASP A 115 7.69 8.82 -4.45
N LEU A 116 6.36 8.98 -4.55
CA LEU A 116 5.62 10.08 -3.94
C LEU A 116 5.75 10.07 -2.40
N LEU A 117 5.61 8.89 -1.78
CA LEU A 117 5.78 8.74 -0.34
C LEU A 117 7.18 9.16 0.11
N ARG A 118 8.23 8.76 -0.62
CA ARG A 118 9.62 9.15 -0.33
C ARG A 118 9.85 10.65 -0.50
N GLN A 119 9.05 11.33 -1.32
CA GLN A 119 9.04 12.79 -1.46
C GLN A 119 8.16 13.51 -0.42
N GLY A 120 7.38 12.77 0.38
CA GLY A 120 6.40 13.36 1.32
C GLY A 120 5.13 13.88 0.63
N GLN A 121 4.79 13.36 -0.53
CA GLN A 121 3.64 13.76 -1.36
C GLN A 121 2.53 12.70 -1.44
N ALA A 122 2.57 11.71 -0.53
CA ALA A 122 1.58 10.62 -0.46
C ALA A 122 0.33 11.02 0.34
#